data_AF-A0A9P6W6M9-F1
#
_entry.id   AF-A0A9P6W6M9-F1
#
_cell.length_a   1.000
_cell.length_b   1.000
_cell.length_c   1.000
_cell.angle_alpha   90.00
_cell.angle_beta   90.00
_cell.angle_gamma   90.00
#
_symmetry.space_group_name_H-M   'P 1'
#
loop_
_entity.id
_entity.type
_entity.pdbx_description
1 polymer ?
#
loop_
_entity_poly.entity_id
_entity_poly.type
_entity_poly.pdbx_seq_one_letter_code
_entity_poly.pdbx_strand_id
1 'polypeptide(L)'
;MTLAKPPRSPRDSSLRPRGSQLGSAFESNSQHSSAGSHLSEDEVPGGAPRLHPSAHVVEVSVADQAFNSTRQVEEVVMVQVKQIQEMGAYLEYDNIEGMILLSELSRRRIRSIQKLIRVGRNEVVVVMRVDKEKGQSPLPPPNSQFAADAPVRTGYIDLSKRRVSPEDVLKCEDRYNKSRTVHTIMRHVAEKTGRDMDEVNALVAWPLYKKYGHAYDAFKLSITEPETVFYGLDIPDDVFAELKANIARRLTPQPVKIRADIEVSNFAYDGILRIQEALAAGEALSTDEIPIKIRLIAPPLYVMVSHTTDKQGAIDRLEQAIEKIGEVIRKEDGGFLNVKLKPKAVSETDDLELAALMDRVARENAEISGDEDSENE
;
A
#
# COMPACT_ATOMS: atom_id res chain seq x y z
N MET A 1 -5.86 20.04 -49.67
CA MET A 1 -5.78 21.23 -48.81
C MET A 1 -5.16 20.82 -47.49
N THR A 2 -3.90 21.23 -47.33
CA THR A 2 -3.00 20.99 -46.20
C THR A 2 -3.43 21.81 -45.00
N LEU A 3 -3.68 21.18 -43.84
CA LEU A 3 -3.94 21.88 -42.58
C LEU A 3 -2.79 21.65 -41.60
N ALA A 4 -2.27 22.76 -41.12
CA ALA A 4 -0.97 22.95 -40.52
C ALA A 4 -0.92 22.63 -39.02
N LYS A 5 0.26 22.23 -38.55
CA LYS A 5 0.65 22.14 -37.13
C LYS A 5 0.73 23.55 -36.49
N PRO A 6 0.38 23.71 -35.20
CA PRO A 6 0.64 24.94 -34.46
C PRO A 6 2.10 25.05 -34.00
N PRO A 7 2.65 26.28 -33.85
CA PRO A 7 4.07 26.51 -33.55
C PRO A 7 4.40 26.45 -32.05
N ARG A 8 5.69 26.18 -31.78
CA ARG A 8 6.34 26.14 -30.47
C ARG A 8 6.58 27.55 -29.89
N SER A 9 6.41 27.68 -28.57
CA SER A 9 6.81 28.85 -27.77
C SER A 9 8.33 28.98 -27.62
N PRO A 10 8.90 30.21 -27.64
CA PRO A 10 10.30 30.45 -27.30
C PRO A 10 10.53 30.59 -25.78
N ARG A 11 11.73 30.21 -25.33
CA ARG A 11 12.31 30.47 -24.00
C ARG A 11 13.23 31.69 -24.04
N ASP A 12 13.55 32.18 -22.83
CA ASP A 12 14.54 33.18 -22.40
C ASP A 12 14.09 34.66 -22.46
N SER A 13 14.36 35.53 -21.48
CA SER A 13 15.41 35.54 -20.45
C SER A 13 15.15 36.61 -19.37
N SER A 14 15.82 36.46 -18.23
CA SER A 14 16.29 37.51 -17.31
C SER A 14 15.28 38.32 -16.48
N LEU A 15 15.40 38.25 -15.15
CA LEU A 15 15.78 39.38 -14.27
C LEU A 15 15.64 38.96 -12.79
N ARG A 16 16.78 38.90 -12.08
CA ARG A 16 16.83 38.99 -10.61
C ARG A 16 16.69 40.46 -10.21
N PRO A 17 16.24 40.73 -8.97
CA PRO A 17 16.86 41.80 -8.21
C PRO A 17 17.46 41.29 -6.89
N ARG A 18 18.55 41.96 -6.50
CA ARG A 18 19.29 41.85 -5.25
C ARG A 18 18.59 42.63 -4.13
N GLY A 19 18.98 42.30 -2.90
CA GLY A 19 18.40 42.76 -1.64
C GLY A 19 18.51 44.25 -1.33
N SER A 20 17.85 44.61 -0.23
CA SER A 20 18.10 45.80 0.56
C SER A 20 18.26 45.39 2.03
N GLN A 21 19.36 45.87 2.61
CA GLN A 21 19.68 45.84 4.03
C GLN A 21 18.91 46.92 4.79
N LEU A 22 18.73 46.70 6.09
CA LEU A 22 18.74 47.64 7.24
C LEU A 22 18.40 46.74 8.46
N GLY A 23 19.12 46.67 9.57
CA GLY A 23 20.12 47.54 10.19
C GLY A 23 19.73 47.74 11.66
N SER A 24 20.73 47.74 12.55
CA SER A 24 20.74 47.96 14.03
C SER A 24 20.49 46.71 14.90
N ALA A 25 21.42 46.17 15.70
CA ALA A 25 22.44 46.68 16.64
C ALA A 25 21.94 46.68 18.10
N PHE A 26 22.65 45.96 18.97
CA PHE A 26 23.01 46.23 20.39
C PHE A 26 23.52 44.91 21.00
N GLU A 27 24.83 44.63 21.01
CA GLU A 27 25.88 45.02 21.98
C GLU A 27 25.96 44.18 23.26
N SER A 28 27.07 43.43 23.37
CA SER A 28 27.91 43.19 24.57
C SER A 28 27.32 42.29 25.69
N ASN A 29 28.08 41.51 26.46
CA ASN A 29 29.52 41.50 26.70
C ASN A 29 30.00 40.17 27.32
N SER A 30 31.25 39.81 27.00
CA SER A 30 32.33 39.27 27.87
C SER A 30 32.12 38.03 28.76
N GLN A 31 32.88 36.95 28.50
CA GLN A 31 34.13 36.53 29.22
C GLN A 31 33.82 35.63 30.44
N HIS A 32 34.59 34.61 30.83
CA HIS A 32 35.99 34.23 30.65
C HIS A 32 36.15 32.72 31.01
N SER A 33 37.11 32.04 30.36
CA SER A 33 38.19 31.14 30.89
C SER A 33 37.94 30.18 32.09
N SER A 34 38.55 28.99 32.24
CA SER A 34 39.85 28.42 31.81
C SER A 34 40.00 26.97 32.32
N ALA A 35 40.89 26.19 31.66
CA ALA A 35 41.82 25.13 32.16
C ALA A 35 41.25 23.99 33.05
N GLY A 36 41.57 22.71 32.89
CA GLY A 36 42.72 22.01 32.32
C GLY A 36 43.31 21.07 33.40
N SER A 37 43.37 19.76 33.18
CA SER A 37 44.47 18.84 33.58
C SER A 37 44.09 17.36 33.53
N HIS A 38 45.11 16.57 33.23
CA HIS A 38 45.24 15.12 33.03
C HIS A 38 45.13 14.29 34.33
N LEU A 39 44.67 13.02 34.23
CA LEU A 39 45.33 11.82 34.78
C LEU A 39 44.59 10.53 34.34
N SER A 40 45.34 9.43 34.30
CA SER A 40 45.17 8.17 33.57
C SER A 40 44.45 7.02 34.32
N GLU A 41 43.87 6.12 33.51
CA GLU A 41 43.66 4.66 33.63
C GLU A 41 43.18 3.99 34.93
N ASP A 42 42.02 3.32 34.84
CA ASP A 42 41.80 1.95 35.35
C ASP A 42 40.59 1.28 34.64
N GLU A 43 40.65 -0.04 34.50
CA GLU A 43 39.90 -0.96 33.61
C GLU A 43 38.40 -1.25 33.95
N VAL A 44 37.54 -1.30 32.90
CA VAL A 44 36.58 -2.37 32.43
C VAL A 44 35.48 -2.94 33.41
N PRO A 45 34.32 -3.52 32.99
CA PRO A 45 33.54 -3.56 31.72
C PRO A 45 32.06 -3.13 31.86
N GLY A 46 31.33 -2.98 30.75
CA GLY A 46 29.85 -3.02 30.78
C GLY A 46 29.14 -2.31 29.64
N GLY A 47 29.62 -2.45 28.41
CA GLY A 47 28.96 -1.88 27.23
C GLY A 47 27.70 -2.66 26.86
N ALA A 48 26.54 -2.19 27.30
CA ALA A 48 25.27 -2.54 26.68
C ALA A 48 25.29 -2.06 25.21
N PRO A 49 25.08 -2.92 24.20
CA PRO A 49 25.06 -2.46 22.83
C PRO A 49 23.79 -1.65 22.60
N ARG A 50 23.99 -0.41 22.17
CA ARG A 50 22.93 0.47 21.66
C ARG A 50 22.30 -0.20 20.44
N LEU A 51 21.04 -0.62 20.59
CA LEU A 51 20.18 -1.09 19.51
C LEU A 51 19.99 0.05 18.50
N HIS A 52 20.66 -0.05 17.36
CA HIS A 52 20.23 0.63 16.14
C HIS A 52 18.99 -0.10 15.60
N PRO A 53 17.91 0.59 15.20
CA PRO A 53 16.78 -0.05 14.54
C PRO A 53 17.17 -0.32 13.08
N SER A 54 17.97 -1.35 12.85
CA SER A 54 18.18 -1.91 11.52
C SER A 54 16.94 -2.73 11.17
N ALA A 55 15.99 -2.07 10.50
CA ALA A 55 14.91 -2.71 9.78
C ALA A 55 15.50 -3.53 8.61
N HIS A 56 16.10 -4.67 8.94
CA HIS A 56 16.39 -5.71 7.97
C HIS A 56 15.05 -6.31 7.56
N VAL A 57 14.65 -6.00 6.34
CA VAL A 57 13.55 -6.65 5.65
C VAL A 57 13.96 -8.11 5.46
N VAL A 58 13.62 -8.96 6.43
CA VAL A 58 13.68 -10.42 6.30
C VAL A 58 12.57 -10.79 5.33
N GLU A 59 12.95 -10.91 4.06
CA GLU A 59 12.10 -11.31 2.95
C GLU A 59 11.73 -12.78 3.09
N VAL A 60 10.41 -13.03 3.06
CA VAL A 60 9.67 -14.26 2.69
C VAL A 60 10.50 -15.55 2.77
N SER A 61 11.05 -15.85 3.93
CA SER A 61 11.59 -17.18 4.20
C SER A 61 10.41 -18.09 4.60
N VAL A 62 10.46 -19.37 4.28
CA VAL A 62 9.57 -20.41 4.84
C VAL A 62 8.20 -20.66 4.15
N ALA A 63 7.97 -20.21 2.92
CA ALA A 63 6.89 -20.82 2.10
C ALA A 63 7.41 -21.89 1.12
N ASP A 64 8.70 -21.84 0.76
CA ASP A 64 9.25 -22.67 -0.33
C ASP A 64 10.09 -23.88 0.14
N GLN A 65 10.32 -24.07 1.45
CA GLN A 65 11.22 -25.14 1.94
C GLN A 65 10.68 -26.57 1.76
N ALA A 66 9.36 -26.79 1.63
CA ALA A 66 8.80 -28.12 1.32
C ALA A 66 8.52 -28.37 -0.17
N PHE A 67 8.68 -27.36 -1.03
CA PHE A 67 8.70 -27.52 -2.50
C PHE A 67 10.14 -27.43 -3.06
N ASN A 68 11.13 -27.41 -2.17
CA ASN A 68 12.54 -27.34 -2.52
C ASN A 68 13.05 -28.73 -2.90
N SER A 69 12.83 -29.11 -4.17
CA SER A 69 13.68 -30.10 -4.83
C SER A 69 13.81 -29.93 -6.34
N THR A 70 12.98 -29.15 -7.03
CA THR A 70 13.20 -28.82 -8.45
C THR A 70 12.47 -27.54 -8.82
N ARG A 71 13.15 -26.39 -8.68
CA ARG A 71 12.75 -25.18 -9.43
C ARG A 71 12.68 -25.55 -10.90
N GLN A 72 11.55 -25.24 -11.54
CA GLN A 72 11.34 -25.59 -12.94
C GLN A 72 11.89 -24.48 -13.84
N VAL A 73 12.52 -24.89 -14.94
CA VAL A 73 12.91 -23.96 -16.00
C VAL A 73 11.63 -23.28 -16.51
N GLU A 74 11.71 -21.99 -16.84
CA GLU A 74 10.61 -21.12 -17.27
C GLU A 74 9.66 -20.61 -16.17
N GLU A 75 9.95 -20.84 -14.89
CA GLU A 75 9.16 -20.24 -13.81
C GLU A 75 9.46 -18.74 -13.62
N VAL A 76 8.41 -17.94 -13.39
CA VAL A 76 8.50 -16.50 -13.11
C VAL A 76 8.55 -16.28 -11.60
N VAL A 77 9.63 -15.68 -11.12
CA VAL A 77 9.91 -15.46 -9.71
C VAL A 77 10.22 -13.99 -9.41
N MET A 78 9.96 -13.57 -8.18
CA MET A 78 10.31 -12.24 -7.67
C MET A 78 11.65 -12.34 -6.94
N VAL A 79 12.62 -11.50 -7.31
CA VAL A 79 13.97 -11.54 -6.74
C VAL A 79 14.45 -10.15 -6.31
N GLN A 80 15.29 -10.10 -5.28
CA GLN A 80 15.87 -8.85 -4.82
C GLN A 80 17.25 -8.61 -5.45
N VAL A 81 17.46 -7.42 -6.00
CA VAL A 81 18.77 -7.01 -6.57
C VAL A 81 19.76 -6.73 -5.46
N LYS A 82 20.83 -7.54 -5.34
CA LYS A 82 21.89 -7.31 -4.35
C LYS A 82 23.00 -6.42 -4.88
N GLN A 83 23.51 -6.74 -6.06
CA GLN A 83 24.64 -6.03 -6.62
C GLN A 83 24.54 -5.95 -8.14
N ILE A 84 25.02 -4.84 -8.69
CA ILE A 84 25.15 -4.66 -10.13
C ILE A 84 26.64 -4.63 -10.44
N GLN A 85 27.09 -5.50 -11.33
CA GLN A 85 28.46 -5.59 -11.80
C GLN A 85 28.53 -5.33 -13.32
N GLU A 86 29.74 -5.32 -13.88
CA GLU A 86 29.96 -5.02 -15.30
C GLU A 86 29.42 -6.13 -16.23
N MET A 87 29.43 -7.39 -15.78
CA MET A 87 28.94 -8.53 -16.57
C MET A 87 27.43 -8.79 -16.41
N GLY A 88 26.79 -8.22 -15.40
CA GLY A 88 25.39 -8.51 -15.08
C GLY A 88 24.95 -8.04 -13.70
N ALA A 89 23.77 -8.45 -13.28
CA ALA A 89 23.23 -8.17 -11.95
C ALA A 89 23.13 -9.46 -11.14
N TYR A 90 23.63 -9.42 -9.90
CA TYR A 90 23.53 -10.47 -8.92
C TYR A 90 22.29 -10.25 -8.06
N LEU A 91 21.51 -11.32 -7.91
CA LEU A 91 20.21 -11.33 -7.28
C LEU A 91 20.20 -12.44 -6.26
N GLU A 92 19.50 -12.23 -5.16
CA GLU A 92 19.28 -13.26 -4.16
C GLU A 92 17.85 -13.77 -4.28
N TYR A 93 17.70 -15.09 -4.28
CA TYR A 93 16.40 -15.76 -4.21
C TYR A 93 16.49 -17.02 -3.34
N ASP A 94 15.88 -16.97 -2.15
CA ASP A 94 15.97 -17.96 -1.07
C ASP A 94 17.40 -18.36 -0.68
N ASN A 95 18.27 -17.37 -0.43
CA ASN A 95 19.69 -17.56 -0.10
C ASN A 95 20.50 -18.26 -1.22
N ILE A 96 19.94 -18.37 -2.43
CA ILE A 96 20.64 -18.85 -3.62
C ILE A 96 20.96 -17.64 -4.50
N GLU A 97 22.22 -17.55 -4.92
CA GLU A 97 22.68 -16.51 -5.82
C GLU A 97 22.24 -16.80 -7.26
N GLY A 98 21.57 -15.83 -7.87
CA GLY A 98 21.20 -15.82 -9.27
C GLY A 98 21.87 -14.68 -10.03
N MET A 99 22.08 -14.86 -11.33
CA MET A 99 22.66 -13.84 -12.19
C MET A 99 21.76 -13.53 -13.38
N ILE A 100 21.55 -12.23 -13.65
CA ILE A 100 21.02 -11.75 -14.92
C ILE A 100 22.16 -11.21 -15.77
N LEU A 101 22.33 -11.77 -16.96
CA LEU A 101 23.22 -11.20 -17.98
C LEU A 101 22.64 -9.89 -18.52
N LEU A 102 23.49 -8.93 -18.87
CA LEU A 102 23.05 -7.65 -19.45
C LEU A 102 22.22 -7.83 -20.74
N SER A 103 22.51 -8.87 -21.53
CA SER A 103 21.75 -9.24 -22.74
C SER A 103 20.33 -9.72 -22.43
N GLU A 104 20.08 -10.22 -21.22
CA GLU A 104 18.79 -10.72 -20.74
C GLU A 104 18.08 -9.70 -19.82
N LEU A 105 18.60 -8.47 -19.71
CA LEU A 105 17.99 -7.40 -18.94
C LEU A 105 16.91 -6.61 -19.71
N SER A 106 17.11 -6.37 -21.01
CA SER A 106 16.18 -5.61 -21.84
C SER A 106 16.24 -6.01 -23.31
N ARG A 107 15.11 -5.86 -24.02
CA ARG A 107 15.04 -6.03 -25.49
C ARG A 107 15.59 -4.82 -26.25
N ARG A 108 15.65 -3.64 -25.60
CA ARG A 108 16.06 -2.37 -26.22
C ARG A 108 17.51 -2.05 -25.84
N ARG A 109 18.19 -1.24 -26.67
CA ARG A 109 19.53 -0.73 -26.35
C ARG A 109 19.52 -0.01 -25.00
N ILE A 110 20.35 -0.47 -24.08
CA ILE A 110 20.47 0.06 -22.73
C ILE A 110 21.30 1.34 -22.78
N ARG A 111 20.76 2.47 -22.29
CA ARG A 111 21.51 3.72 -22.10
C ARG A 111 22.16 3.79 -20.72
N SER A 112 21.45 3.30 -19.70
CA SER A 112 21.91 3.24 -18.32
C SER A 112 21.23 2.07 -17.61
N ILE A 113 22.03 1.24 -16.94
CA ILE A 113 21.56 0.07 -16.19
C ILE A 113 20.76 0.51 -14.95
N GLN A 114 21.17 1.60 -14.29
CA GLN A 114 20.53 2.15 -13.09
C GLN A 114 19.08 2.60 -13.30
N LYS A 115 18.67 2.82 -14.57
CA LYS A 115 17.27 3.13 -14.91
C LYS A 115 16.40 1.87 -14.98
N LEU A 116 16.99 0.72 -15.30
CA LEU A 116 16.28 -0.54 -15.51
C LEU A 116 16.23 -1.41 -14.26
N ILE A 117 17.27 -1.35 -13.43
CA ILE A 117 17.38 -2.08 -12.16
C ILE A 117 18.05 -1.20 -11.12
N ARG A 118 17.66 -1.38 -9.87
CA ARG A 118 18.27 -0.69 -8.72
C ARG A 118 18.53 -1.70 -7.62
N VAL A 119 19.69 -1.58 -6.99
CA VAL A 119 20.04 -2.36 -5.80
C VAL A 119 18.99 -2.14 -4.70
N GLY A 120 18.60 -3.22 -4.04
CA GLY A 120 17.60 -3.25 -2.97
C GLY A 120 16.15 -3.20 -3.45
N ARG A 121 15.88 -3.25 -4.76
CA ARG A 121 14.51 -3.37 -5.30
C ARG A 121 14.22 -4.80 -5.74
N ASN A 122 12.94 -5.14 -5.65
CA ASN A 122 12.43 -6.44 -6.09
C ASN A 122 12.04 -6.34 -7.57
N GLU A 123 12.44 -7.33 -8.34
CA GLU A 123 12.28 -7.39 -9.78
C GLU A 123 11.70 -8.75 -10.17
N VAL A 124 10.78 -8.75 -11.13
CA VAL A 124 10.20 -9.99 -11.67
C VAL A 124 11.08 -10.51 -12.80
N VAL A 125 11.46 -11.78 -12.69
CA VAL A 125 12.41 -12.45 -13.59
C VAL A 125 11.95 -13.87 -13.89
N VAL A 126 12.37 -14.41 -15.03
CA VAL A 126 12.15 -15.82 -15.39
C VAL A 126 13.42 -16.62 -15.16
N VAL A 127 13.26 -17.81 -14.58
CA VAL A 127 14.32 -18.81 -14.42
C VAL A 127 14.63 -19.44 -15.77
N MET A 128 15.84 -19.23 -16.26
CA MET A 128 16.30 -19.81 -17.54
C MET A 128 16.95 -21.16 -17.33
N ARG A 129 17.89 -21.25 -16.40
CA ARG A 129 18.65 -22.47 -16.13
C ARG A 129 18.98 -22.54 -14.65
N VAL A 130 18.98 -23.76 -14.13
CA VAL A 130 19.33 -24.07 -12.75
C VAL A 130 20.46 -25.10 -12.78
N ASP A 131 21.68 -24.65 -12.55
CA ASP A 131 22.85 -25.53 -12.47
C ASP A 131 23.02 -25.98 -11.02
N LYS A 132 22.48 -27.17 -10.71
CA LYS A 132 22.60 -27.78 -9.37
C LYS A 132 23.99 -28.36 -9.07
N GLU A 133 24.78 -28.64 -10.11
CA GLU A 133 26.07 -29.35 -10.00
C GLU A 133 27.27 -28.43 -9.79
N LYS A 134 27.24 -27.19 -10.30
CA LYS A 134 28.37 -26.25 -10.21
C LYS A 134 28.61 -25.63 -8.82
N GLY A 135 27.76 -25.95 -7.84
CA GLY A 135 27.95 -25.60 -6.43
C GLY A 135 28.87 -26.54 -5.65
N GLN A 136 29.38 -27.61 -6.27
CA GLN A 136 30.41 -28.46 -5.67
C GLN A 136 31.80 -27.82 -5.83
N SER A 137 32.09 -26.78 -5.06
CA SER A 137 33.50 -26.50 -4.75
C SER A 137 34.04 -27.68 -3.94
N PRO A 138 35.24 -28.22 -4.23
CA PRO A 138 35.80 -29.32 -3.45
C PRO A 138 35.87 -28.92 -1.98
N LEU A 139 35.42 -29.81 -1.09
CA LEU A 139 35.58 -29.65 0.36
C LEU A 139 37.06 -29.34 0.67
N PRO A 140 37.36 -28.36 1.54
CA PRO A 140 38.72 -28.18 2.03
C PRO A 140 39.19 -29.48 2.73
N PRO A 141 40.48 -29.83 2.64
CA PRO A 141 41.00 -31.05 3.24
C PRO A 141 40.66 -31.10 4.75
N PRO A 142 40.43 -32.29 5.32
CA PRO A 142 39.87 -32.48 6.66
C PRO A 142 40.70 -31.93 7.83
N ASN A 143 41.87 -31.31 7.57
CA ASN A 143 42.81 -30.84 8.57
C ASN A 143 42.90 -29.30 8.71
N SER A 144 41.96 -28.52 8.18
CA SER A 144 41.90 -27.08 8.48
C SER A 144 40.98 -26.80 9.67
N GLN A 145 41.47 -26.09 10.70
CA GLN A 145 40.74 -25.72 11.92
C GLN A 145 39.58 -24.73 11.71
N PHE A 146 39.18 -24.46 10.46
CA PHE A 146 38.11 -23.54 10.08
C PHE A 146 36.87 -24.26 9.52
N ALA A 147 36.50 -25.40 10.10
CA ALA A 147 35.48 -26.31 9.58
C ALA A 147 34.11 -26.24 10.28
N ALA A 148 33.65 -25.05 10.71
CA ALA A 148 32.36 -24.93 11.42
C ALA A 148 31.29 -24.07 10.72
N ASP A 149 31.65 -23.08 9.88
CA ASP A 149 30.68 -22.08 9.41
C ASP A 149 30.63 -21.92 7.87
N ALA A 150 30.78 -22.99 7.10
CA ALA A 150 30.64 -22.93 5.64
C ALA A 150 29.14 -23.00 5.24
N PRO A 151 28.53 -21.95 4.66
CA PRO A 151 27.17 -22.05 4.16
C PRO A 151 27.12 -22.99 2.95
N VAL A 152 26.19 -23.91 3.05
CA VAL A 152 25.93 -25.05 2.18
C VAL A 152 25.15 -24.61 0.93
N ARG A 153 25.55 -25.14 -0.24
CA ARG A 153 24.82 -25.20 -1.53
C ARG A 153 24.56 -23.88 -2.28
N THR A 154 25.59 -23.36 -2.96
CA THR A 154 25.42 -22.36 -4.03
C THR A 154 25.18 -23.02 -5.39
N GLY A 155 23.94 -23.42 -5.66
CA GLY A 155 23.52 -23.69 -7.05
C GLY A 155 23.47 -22.38 -7.83
N TYR A 156 23.99 -22.34 -9.07
CA TYR A 156 23.94 -21.13 -9.87
C TYR A 156 22.65 -21.08 -10.69
N ILE A 157 21.97 -19.94 -10.71
CA ILE A 157 20.71 -19.76 -11.44
C ILE A 157 20.86 -18.63 -12.44
N ASP A 158 20.63 -18.94 -13.71
CA ASP A 158 20.55 -17.95 -14.77
C ASP A 158 19.12 -17.41 -14.85
N LEU A 159 18.98 -16.10 -14.80
CA LEU A 159 17.71 -15.38 -14.77
C LEU A 159 17.58 -14.45 -15.98
N SER A 160 16.35 -14.19 -16.44
CA SER A 160 16.07 -13.24 -17.52
C SER A 160 14.89 -12.33 -17.16
N LYS A 161 15.09 -11.01 -17.27
CA LYS A 161 14.03 -10.00 -17.20
C LYS A 161 13.40 -9.74 -18.56
N ARG A 162 14.15 -9.96 -19.64
CA ARG A 162 13.76 -9.69 -21.03
C ARG A 162 12.62 -10.57 -21.54
N ARG A 163 12.52 -11.78 -20.99
CA ARG A 163 11.58 -12.83 -21.41
C ARG A 163 10.25 -12.80 -20.65
N VAL A 164 10.14 -11.98 -19.62
CA VAL A 164 8.91 -11.84 -18.83
C VAL A 164 7.88 -11.03 -19.63
N SER A 165 6.68 -11.59 -19.79
CA SER A 165 5.55 -10.89 -20.39
C SER A 165 4.93 -9.93 -19.37
N PRO A 166 4.34 -8.79 -19.78
CA PRO A 166 3.69 -7.87 -18.84
C PRO A 166 2.54 -8.52 -18.06
N GLU A 167 1.84 -9.49 -18.65
CA GLU A 167 0.81 -10.27 -17.95
C GLU A 167 1.40 -11.17 -16.85
N ASP A 168 2.58 -11.76 -17.10
CA ASP A 168 3.26 -12.63 -16.14
C ASP A 168 3.87 -11.82 -14.99
N VAL A 169 4.29 -10.57 -15.26
CA VAL A 169 4.68 -9.62 -14.21
C VAL A 169 3.55 -9.42 -13.21
N LEU A 170 2.34 -9.11 -13.70
CA LEU A 170 1.18 -8.87 -12.82
C LEU A 170 0.80 -10.11 -12.02
N LYS A 171 0.83 -11.30 -12.64
CA LYS A 171 0.55 -12.58 -11.95
C LYS A 171 1.60 -12.89 -10.88
N CYS A 172 2.88 -12.64 -11.18
CA CYS A 172 3.97 -12.87 -10.24
C CYS A 172 3.91 -11.87 -9.07
N GLU A 173 3.65 -10.59 -9.34
CA GLU A 173 3.43 -9.58 -8.30
C GLU A 173 2.25 -9.93 -7.39
N ASP A 174 1.13 -10.38 -7.95
CA ASP A 174 -0.03 -10.83 -7.17
C ASP A 174 0.31 -12.06 -6.30
N ARG A 175 0.92 -13.09 -6.88
CA ARG A 175 1.38 -14.29 -6.14
C ARG A 175 2.35 -13.90 -5.02
N TYR A 176 3.33 -13.04 -5.31
CA TYR A 176 4.31 -12.59 -4.34
C TYR A 176 3.67 -11.79 -3.19
N ASN A 177 2.74 -10.87 -3.50
CA ASN A 177 2.04 -10.09 -2.49
C ASN A 177 1.14 -10.97 -1.60
N LYS A 178 0.46 -11.96 -2.19
CA LYS A 178 -0.31 -12.98 -1.45
C LYS A 178 0.59 -13.77 -0.50
N SER A 179 1.70 -14.33 -1.00
CA SER A 179 2.68 -15.07 -0.17
C SER A 179 3.29 -14.21 0.92
N ARG A 180 3.65 -12.96 0.62
CA ARG A 180 4.21 -12.02 1.60
C ARG A 180 3.23 -11.72 2.73
N THR A 181 1.95 -11.60 2.41
CA THR A 181 0.90 -11.38 3.41
C THR A 181 0.73 -12.59 4.32
N VAL A 182 0.67 -13.79 3.74
CA VAL A 182 0.65 -15.07 4.47
C VAL A 182 1.86 -15.18 5.39
N HIS A 183 3.07 -14.98 4.86
CA HIS A 183 4.32 -15.03 5.63
C HIS A 183 4.31 -14.03 6.80
N THR A 184 3.85 -12.80 6.58
CA THR A 184 3.79 -11.79 7.64
C THR A 184 2.83 -12.19 8.77
N ILE A 185 1.71 -12.84 8.42
CA ILE A 185 0.75 -13.37 9.41
C ILE A 185 1.40 -14.53 10.18
N MET A 186 1.99 -15.50 9.49
CA MET A 186 2.65 -16.65 10.10
C MET A 186 3.78 -16.22 11.04
N ARG A 187 4.61 -15.26 10.61
CA ARG A 187 5.69 -14.72 11.43
C ARG A 187 5.17 -14.12 12.74
N HIS A 188 4.11 -13.32 12.68
CA HIS A 188 3.53 -12.75 13.89
C HIS A 188 2.92 -13.82 14.81
N VAL A 189 2.32 -14.86 14.25
CA VAL A 189 1.80 -16.00 15.04
C VAL A 189 2.96 -16.76 15.70
N ALA A 190 4.05 -17.02 14.97
CA ALA A 190 5.25 -17.68 15.48
C ALA A 190 5.91 -16.87 16.61
N GLU A 191 6.14 -15.57 16.40
CA GLU A 191 6.71 -14.65 17.40
C GLU A 191 5.91 -14.63 18.70
N LYS A 192 4.57 -14.63 18.60
CA LYS A 192 3.70 -14.53 19.78
C LYS A 192 3.52 -15.87 20.50
N THR A 193 3.54 -16.97 19.77
CA THR A 193 3.45 -18.32 20.35
C THR A 193 4.80 -18.86 20.80
N GLY A 194 5.90 -18.17 20.46
CA GLY A 194 7.26 -18.59 20.78
C GLY A 194 7.71 -19.86 20.04
N ARG A 195 7.06 -20.19 18.91
CA ARG A 195 7.39 -21.35 18.08
C ARG A 195 8.27 -20.96 16.91
N ASP A 196 8.97 -21.95 16.37
CA ASP A 196 9.75 -21.76 15.18
C ASP A 196 8.84 -21.53 13.95
N MET A 197 9.30 -20.70 13.03
CA MET A 197 8.54 -20.36 11.83
C MET A 197 8.33 -21.58 10.92
N ASP A 198 9.30 -22.49 10.84
CA ASP A 198 9.22 -23.69 10.01
C ASP A 198 8.14 -24.65 10.53
N GLU A 199 8.03 -24.80 11.85
CA GLU A 199 6.99 -25.61 12.50
C GLU A 199 5.59 -25.06 12.24
N VAL A 200 5.38 -23.75 12.40
CA VAL A 200 4.08 -23.11 12.17
C VAL A 200 3.65 -23.25 10.70
N ASN A 201 4.59 -23.09 9.77
CA ASN A 201 4.31 -23.26 8.34
C ASN A 201 4.01 -24.72 7.97
N ALA A 202 4.69 -25.68 8.59
CA ALA A 202 4.44 -27.11 8.38
C ALA A 202 3.03 -27.52 8.84
N LEU A 203 2.58 -26.97 9.97
CA LEU A 203 1.26 -27.25 10.54
C LEU A 203 0.13 -26.58 9.76
N VAL A 204 0.30 -25.31 9.37
CA VAL A 204 -0.80 -24.50 8.81
C VAL A 204 -0.64 -24.27 7.32
N ALA A 205 0.49 -23.73 6.87
CA ALA A 205 0.64 -23.25 5.51
C ALA A 205 0.64 -24.40 4.49
N TRP A 206 1.49 -25.42 4.65
CA TRP A 206 1.65 -26.49 3.65
C TRP A 206 0.37 -27.28 3.37
N PRO A 207 -0.43 -27.67 4.39
CA PRO A 207 -1.70 -28.34 4.13
C PRO A 207 -2.70 -27.44 3.39
N LEU A 208 -2.75 -26.14 3.69
CA LEU A 208 -3.63 -25.20 3.01
C LEU A 208 -3.21 -24.95 1.56
N TYR A 209 -1.91 -24.88 1.28
CA TYR A 209 -1.38 -24.84 -0.09
C TYR A 209 -1.82 -26.06 -0.89
N LYS A 210 -1.80 -27.25 -0.29
CA LYS A 210 -2.22 -28.49 -0.97
C LYS A 210 -3.72 -28.56 -1.22
N LYS A 211 -4.56 -28.02 -0.32
CA LYS A 211 -6.03 -28.11 -0.40
C LYS A 211 -6.65 -27.03 -1.30
N TYR A 212 -6.15 -25.79 -1.22
CA TYR A 212 -6.74 -24.63 -1.90
C TYR A 212 -5.84 -24.02 -2.98
N GLY A 213 -4.67 -24.60 -3.23
CA GLY A 213 -3.66 -24.08 -4.16
C GLY A 213 -2.81 -22.97 -3.55
N HIS A 214 -3.40 -22.01 -2.82
CA HIS A 214 -2.68 -20.95 -2.12
C HIS A 214 -3.24 -20.69 -0.72
N ALA A 215 -2.37 -20.61 0.29
CA ALA A 215 -2.79 -20.37 1.68
C ALA A 215 -3.55 -19.05 1.88
N TYR A 216 -3.22 -18.02 1.10
CA TYR A 216 -3.94 -16.73 1.11
C TYR A 216 -5.44 -16.87 0.82
N ASP A 217 -5.81 -17.67 -0.18
CA ASP A 217 -7.21 -17.84 -0.56
C ASP A 217 -7.97 -18.61 0.52
N ALA A 218 -7.30 -19.58 1.16
CA ALA A 218 -7.82 -20.26 2.33
C ALA A 218 -8.04 -19.30 3.53
N PHE A 219 -7.11 -18.36 3.78
CA PHE A 219 -7.30 -17.37 4.84
C PHE A 219 -8.40 -16.36 4.55
N LYS A 220 -8.65 -16.04 3.28
CA LYS A 220 -9.80 -15.20 2.91
C LYS A 220 -11.10 -15.95 3.16
N LEU A 221 -11.16 -17.24 2.81
CA LEU A 221 -12.33 -18.09 3.04
C LEU A 221 -12.57 -18.35 4.53
N SER A 222 -11.52 -18.38 5.35
CA SER A 222 -11.66 -18.63 6.79
C SER A 222 -12.31 -17.48 7.56
N ILE A 223 -12.46 -16.31 6.94
CA ILE A 223 -13.24 -15.20 7.52
C ILE A 223 -14.73 -15.54 7.54
N THR A 224 -15.24 -16.16 6.48
CA THR A 224 -16.65 -16.56 6.36
C THR A 224 -16.91 -17.95 6.91
N GLU A 225 -15.99 -18.90 6.64
CA GLU A 225 -16.15 -20.30 7.01
C GLU A 225 -14.87 -20.84 7.69
N PRO A 226 -14.59 -20.46 8.95
CA PRO A 226 -13.36 -20.87 9.63
C PRO A 226 -13.30 -22.39 9.84
N GLU A 227 -14.42 -23.03 10.17
CA GLU A 227 -14.43 -24.45 10.52
C GLU A 227 -14.17 -25.35 9.30
N THR A 228 -14.65 -24.97 8.11
CA THR A 228 -14.48 -25.78 6.88
C THR A 228 -13.05 -25.73 6.35
N VAL A 229 -12.40 -24.56 6.47
CA VAL A 229 -11.02 -24.34 6.01
C VAL A 229 -10.05 -25.15 6.84
N PHE A 230 -10.17 -25.04 8.17
CA PHE A 230 -9.26 -25.69 9.12
C PHE A 230 -9.69 -27.11 9.52
N TYR A 231 -10.78 -27.63 8.94
CA TYR A 231 -11.22 -29.00 9.18
C TYR A 231 -10.14 -30.02 8.83
N GLY A 232 -9.78 -30.86 9.80
CA GLY A 232 -8.78 -31.93 9.65
C GLY A 232 -7.33 -31.51 9.88
N LEU A 233 -7.09 -30.27 10.32
CA LEU A 233 -5.77 -29.79 10.72
C LEU A 233 -5.65 -29.84 12.25
N ASP A 234 -4.63 -30.55 12.73
CA ASP A 234 -4.31 -30.64 14.16
C ASP A 234 -3.46 -29.43 14.56
N ILE A 235 -4.13 -28.29 14.71
CA ILE A 235 -3.49 -27.02 15.07
C ILE A 235 -3.68 -26.79 16.57
N PRO A 236 -2.60 -26.51 17.33
CA PRO A 236 -2.72 -26.13 18.73
C PRO A 236 -3.66 -24.93 18.91
N ASP A 237 -4.53 -24.98 19.93
CA ASP A 237 -5.55 -23.95 20.18
C ASP A 237 -4.96 -22.53 20.35
N ASP A 238 -3.76 -22.43 20.91
CA ASP A 238 -3.02 -21.18 21.08
C ASP A 238 -2.61 -20.56 19.73
N VAL A 239 -2.11 -21.40 18.82
CA VAL A 239 -1.77 -21.00 17.44
C VAL A 239 -3.03 -20.64 16.67
N PHE A 240 -4.08 -21.44 16.80
CA PHE A 240 -5.34 -21.25 16.08
C PHE A 240 -6.04 -19.94 16.46
N ALA A 241 -6.12 -19.65 17.77
CA ALA A 241 -6.74 -18.43 18.27
C ALA A 241 -6.01 -17.17 17.77
N GLU A 242 -4.68 -17.17 17.83
CA GLU A 242 -3.88 -16.03 17.35
C GLU A 242 -3.94 -15.88 15.83
N LEU A 243 -3.90 -17.00 15.11
CA LEU A 243 -4.04 -17.01 13.66
C LEU A 243 -5.38 -16.39 13.24
N LYS A 244 -6.49 -16.82 13.85
CA LYS A 244 -7.83 -16.29 13.58
C LYS A 244 -7.90 -14.80 13.87
N ALA A 245 -7.33 -14.35 15.00
CA ALA A 245 -7.30 -12.93 15.34
C ALA A 245 -6.48 -12.10 14.33
N ASN A 246 -5.35 -12.62 13.85
CA ASN A 246 -4.48 -11.92 12.90
C ASN A 246 -5.10 -11.85 11.50
N ILE A 247 -5.69 -12.96 11.03
CA ILE A 247 -6.42 -13.02 9.76
C ILE A 247 -7.59 -12.03 9.80
N ALA A 248 -8.41 -12.05 10.85
CA ALA A 248 -9.53 -11.12 10.99
C ALA A 248 -9.07 -9.66 11.06
N ARG A 249 -7.88 -9.37 11.60
CA ARG A 249 -7.35 -8.00 11.63
C ARG A 249 -6.82 -7.54 10.27
N ARG A 250 -6.18 -8.42 9.51
CA ARG A 250 -5.42 -8.07 8.29
C ARG A 250 -6.16 -8.31 6.98
N LEU A 251 -7.00 -9.33 6.90
CA LEU A 251 -7.69 -9.74 5.67
C LEU A 251 -9.17 -9.36 5.65
N THR A 252 -9.76 -8.99 6.81
CA THR A 252 -11.14 -8.48 6.81
C THR A 252 -11.19 -7.19 6.00
N PRO A 253 -12.05 -7.11 4.96
CA PRO A 253 -12.25 -5.89 4.20
C PRO A 253 -12.62 -4.77 5.16
N GLN A 254 -11.80 -3.73 5.24
CA GLN A 254 -12.15 -2.55 6.00
C GLN A 254 -13.30 -1.84 5.27
N PRO A 255 -14.35 -1.40 5.99
CA PRO A 255 -15.46 -0.70 5.36
C PRO A 255 -14.92 0.57 4.70
N VAL A 256 -15.17 0.68 3.40
CA VAL A 256 -14.79 1.84 2.60
C VAL A 256 -15.93 2.84 2.66
N LYS A 257 -15.58 4.11 2.86
CA LYS A 257 -16.52 5.20 2.77
C LYS A 257 -16.70 5.58 1.30
N ILE A 258 -17.94 5.59 0.83
CA ILE A 258 -18.32 6.02 -0.52
C ILE A 258 -19.10 7.31 -0.39
N ARG A 259 -18.75 8.29 -1.22
CA ARG A 259 -19.35 9.62 -1.21
C ARG A 259 -19.85 9.99 -2.59
N ALA A 260 -20.98 10.69 -2.63
CA ALA A 260 -21.47 11.42 -3.79
C ALA A 260 -21.94 12.81 -3.37
N ASP A 261 -21.70 13.81 -4.23
CA ASP A 261 -22.15 15.18 -3.99
C ASP A 261 -23.22 15.53 -5.03
N ILE A 262 -24.38 15.94 -4.54
CA ILE A 262 -25.54 16.30 -5.35
C ILE A 262 -25.97 17.72 -5.02
N GLU A 263 -26.37 18.43 -6.06
CA GLU A 263 -26.98 19.74 -5.99
C GLU A 263 -28.47 19.56 -6.30
N VAL A 264 -29.30 19.99 -5.35
CA VAL A 264 -30.74 19.77 -5.39
C VAL A 264 -31.46 21.09 -5.13
N SER A 265 -32.24 21.54 -6.11
CA SER A 265 -32.96 22.81 -6.09
C SER A 265 -34.40 22.62 -6.52
N ASN A 266 -35.33 23.31 -5.87
CA ASN A 266 -36.72 23.42 -6.31
C ASN A 266 -37.23 24.83 -6.04
N PHE A 267 -37.70 25.51 -7.09
CA PHE A 267 -38.16 26.92 -7.02
C PHE A 267 -39.67 27.07 -6.83
N ALA A 268 -40.42 25.98 -6.68
CA ALA A 268 -41.84 26.02 -6.36
C ALA A 268 -42.09 26.48 -4.92
N TYR A 269 -43.31 26.95 -4.64
CA TYR A 269 -43.73 27.44 -3.32
C TYR A 269 -43.53 26.40 -2.20
N ASP A 270 -43.77 25.13 -2.51
CA ASP A 270 -43.59 23.95 -1.67
C ASP A 270 -42.27 23.20 -1.97
N GLY A 271 -41.28 23.90 -2.53
CA GLY A 271 -39.99 23.32 -2.94
C GLY A 271 -39.23 22.63 -1.79
N ILE A 272 -39.27 23.16 -0.57
CA ILE A 272 -38.57 22.57 0.59
C ILE A 272 -39.15 21.19 0.93
N LEU A 273 -40.49 21.06 0.96
CA LEU A 273 -41.16 19.79 1.25
C LEU A 273 -40.84 18.75 0.18
N ARG A 274 -40.79 19.16 -1.09
CA ARG A 274 -40.39 18.28 -2.20
C ARG A 274 -38.95 17.82 -2.12
N ILE A 275 -38.03 18.70 -1.74
CA ILE A 275 -36.63 18.33 -1.54
C ILE A 275 -36.54 17.30 -0.41
N GLN A 276 -37.25 17.51 0.71
CA GLN A 276 -37.29 16.54 1.80
C GLN A 276 -37.86 15.18 1.37
N GLU A 277 -38.95 15.16 0.61
CA GLU A 277 -39.56 13.93 0.09
C GLU A 277 -38.61 13.18 -0.85
N ALA A 278 -37.95 13.90 -1.76
CA ALA A 278 -36.99 13.30 -2.68
C ALA A 278 -35.77 12.72 -1.96
N LEU A 279 -35.19 13.45 -1.01
CA LEU A 279 -34.06 12.96 -0.21
C LEU A 279 -34.46 11.76 0.65
N ALA A 280 -35.66 11.77 1.23
CA ALA A 280 -36.21 10.64 1.97
C ALA A 280 -36.41 9.40 1.07
N ALA A 281 -36.87 9.59 -0.17
CA ALA A 281 -37.01 8.51 -1.15
C ALA A 281 -35.66 7.88 -1.54
N GLY A 282 -34.59 8.67 -1.55
CA GLY A 282 -33.21 8.22 -1.73
C GLY A 282 -32.65 7.50 -0.49
N GLU A 283 -32.93 8.00 0.71
CA GLU A 283 -32.52 7.36 1.97
C GLU A 283 -33.25 6.03 2.23
N ALA A 284 -34.49 5.89 1.75
CA ALA A 284 -35.27 4.65 1.82
C ALA A 284 -34.69 3.49 0.98
N LEU A 285 -33.72 3.75 0.09
CA LEU A 285 -32.98 2.70 -0.63
C LEU A 285 -31.80 2.13 0.19
N SER A 286 -31.58 2.65 1.40
CA SER A 286 -30.59 2.11 2.34
C SER A 286 -30.92 0.67 2.75
N THR A 287 -29.89 -0.13 2.96
CA THR A 287 -29.99 -1.49 3.54
C THR A 287 -29.05 -1.60 4.73
N ASP A 288 -29.25 -2.62 5.58
CA ASP A 288 -28.38 -2.85 6.73
C ASP A 288 -26.91 -3.07 6.33
N GLU A 289 -26.67 -3.65 5.16
CA GLU A 289 -25.33 -3.85 4.58
C GLU A 289 -24.75 -2.59 3.93
N ILE A 290 -25.62 -1.70 3.42
CA ILE A 290 -25.25 -0.47 2.70
C ILE A 290 -26.09 0.69 3.25
N PRO A 291 -25.73 1.23 4.43
CA PRO A 291 -26.42 2.38 5.00
C PRO A 291 -26.11 3.61 4.16
N ILE A 292 -27.14 4.33 3.73
CA ILE A 292 -27.02 5.61 3.00
C ILE A 292 -27.43 6.72 3.96
N LYS A 293 -26.56 7.70 4.17
CA LYS A 293 -26.86 8.91 4.97
C LYS A 293 -26.69 10.14 4.10
N ILE A 294 -27.72 10.97 4.02
CA ILE A 294 -27.69 12.23 3.29
C ILE A 294 -27.53 13.37 4.29
N ARG A 295 -26.60 14.29 4.03
CA ARG A 295 -26.35 15.48 4.87
C ARG A 295 -26.37 16.73 4.01
N LEU A 296 -26.92 17.80 4.56
CA LEU A 296 -26.81 19.13 3.97
C LEU A 296 -25.41 19.68 4.25
N ILE A 297 -24.70 20.12 3.21
CA ILE A 297 -23.49 20.95 3.37
C ILE A 297 -23.94 22.42 3.45
N ALA A 298 -24.67 22.85 2.44
CA ALA A 298 -25.15 24.21 2.26
C ALA A 298 -26.21 24.20 1.17
N PRO A 299 -27.30 24.97 1.22
CA PRO A 299 -28.20 25.05 0.07
C PRO A 299 -27.46 25.56 -1.18
N PRO A 300 -27.61 24.95 -2.38
CA PRO A 300 -28.35 23.72 -2.73
C PRO A 300 -27.52 22.41 -2.73
N LEU A 301 -26.33 22.39 -2.13
CA LEU A 301 -25.39 21.26 -2.03
C LEU A 301 -25.67 20.29 -0.87
N TYR A 302 -25.83 19.01 -1.22
CA TYR A 302 -26.00 17.87 -0.32
C TYR A 302 -24.91 16.82 -0.57
N VAL A 303 -24.54 16.09 0.48
CA VAL A 303 -23.60 14.97 0.41
C VAL A 303 -24.27 13.69 0.83
N MET A 304 -24.10 12.65 0.02
CA MET A 304 -24.52 11.29 0.32
C MET A 304 -23.29 10.49 0.74
N VAL A 305 -23.36 9.82 1.88
CA VAL A 305 -22.28 9.01 2.42
C VAL A 305 -22.79 7.61 2.74
N SER A 306 -22.04 6.59 2.31
CA SER A 306 -22.25 5.21 2.71
C SER A 306 -20.95 4.61 3.25
N HIS A 307 -21.06 3.76 4.26
CA HIS A 307 -19.94 3.00 4.82
C HIS A 307 -20.25 1.52 4.62
N THR A 308 -19.51 0.84 3.74
CA THR A 308 -19.74 -0.58 3.47
C THR A 308 -18.46 -1.28 3.06
N THR A 309 -18.45 -2.62 3.16
CA THR A 309 -17.36 -3.47 2.65
C THR A 309 -17.47 -3.72 1.15
N ASP A 310 -18.68 -3.63 0.59
CA ASP A 310 -18.90 -3.84 -0.85
C ASP A 310 -18.82 -2.52 -1.64
N LYS A 311 -17.63 -2.27 -2.19
CA LYS A 311 -17.37 -1.05 -2.97
C LYS A 311 -18.27 -0.92 -4.18
N GLN A 312 -18.49 -2.00 -4.94
CA GLN A 312 -19.22 -1.91 -6.21
C GLN A 312 -20.72 -1.83 -5.94
N GLY A 313 -21.24 -2.67 -5.04
CA GLY A 313 -22.64 -2.63 -4.65
C GLY A 313 -23.07 -1.27 -4.10
N ALA A 314 -22.22 -0.59 -3.32
CA ALA A 314 -22.56 0.75 -2.83
C ALA A 314 -22.45 1.86 -3.88
N ILE A 315 -21.57 1.75 -4.88
CA ILE A 315 -21.57 2.68 -6.02
C ILE A 315 -22.89 2.55 -6.77
N ASP A 316 -23.27 1.33 -7.14
CA ASP A 316 -24.48 1.07 -7.91
C ASP A 316 -25.74 1.49 -7.13
N ARG A 317 -25.79 1.25 -5.81
CA ARG A 317 -26.88 1.69 -4.93
C ARG A 317 -26.97 3.21 -4.79
N LEU A 318 -25.83 3.90 -4.66
CA LEU A 318 -25.82 5.36 -4.61
C LEU A 318 -26.26 5.95 -5.95
N GLU A 319 -25.87 5.36 -7.08
CA GLU A 319 -26.37 5.77 -8.39
C GLU A 319 -27.89 5.61 -8.52
N GLN A 320 -28.43 4.47 -8.09
CA GLN A 320 -29.88 4.23 -8.04
C GLN A 320 -30.60 5.24 -7.12
N ALA A 321 -30.00 5.59 -5.98
CA ALA A 321 -30.56 6.59 -5.09
C ALA A 321 -30.58 7.98 -5.72
N ILE A 322 -29.50 8.37 -6.42
CA ILE A 322 -29.43 9.64 -7.17
C ILE A 322 -30.48 9.68 -8.28
N GLU A 323 -30.66 8.58 -9.02
CA GLU A 323 -31.66 8.47 -10.08
C GLU A 323 -33.07 8.64 -9.51
N LYS A 324 -33.40 7.93 -8.42
CA LYS A 324 -34.70 8.03 -7.75
C LYS A 324 -34.98 9.43 -7.18
N ILE A 325 -33.98 10.08 -6.57
CA ILE A 325 -34.09 11.49 -6.14
C ILE A 325 -34.38 12.36 -7.37
N GLY A 326 -33.70 12.11 -8.48
CA GLY A 326 -33.91 12.81 -9.75
C GLY A 326 -35.32 12.64 -10.31
N GLU A 327 -35.87 11.42 -10.25
CA GLU A 327 -37.24 11.12 -10.67
C GLU A 327 -38.27 11.88 -9.83
N VAL A 328 -38.16 11.83 -8.51
CA VAL A 328 -39.11 12.50 -7.60
C VAL A 328 -39.07 14.02 -7.79
N ILE A 329 -37.89 14.60 -7.99
CA ILE A 329 -37.74 16.06 -8.14
C ILE A 329 -38.16 16.54 -9.52
N ARG A 330 -37.90 15.78 -10.58
CA ARG A 330 -38.26 16.15 -11.96
C ARG A 330 -39.73 15.87 -12.28
N LYS A 331 -40.41 15.07 -11.47
CA LYS A 331 -41.84 14.79 -11.62
C LYS A 331 -42.70 16.05 -11.49
N GLU A 332 -42.21 17.06 -10.77
CA GLU A 332 -42.97 18.28 -10.49
C GLU A 332 -42.21 19.54 -10.93
N ASP A 333 -42.97 20.60 -11.23
CA ASP A 333 -42.43 21.81 -11.87
C ASP A 333 -41.37 22.50 -11.01
N GLY A 334 -40.27 22.92 -11.66
CA GLY A 334 -39.21 23.73 -11.03
C GLY A 334 -38.12 22.95 -10.28
N GLY A 335 -38.12 21.62 -10.36
CA GLY A 335 -37.10 20.75 -9.75
C GLY A 335 -35.85 20.54 -10.61
N PHE A 336 -34.67 20.77 -10.03
CA PHE A 336 -33.37 20.55 -10.65
C PHE A 336 -32.48 19.67 -9.77
N LEU A 337 -31.86 18.66 -10.40
CA LEU A 337 -30.83 17.83 -9.79
C LEU A 337 -29.58 17.84 -10.66
N ASN A 338 -28.44 18.14 -10.04
CA ASN A 338 -27.13 18.16 -10.69
C ASN A 338 -26.10 17.39 -9.83
N VAL A 339 -25.40 16.44 -10.44
CA VAL A 339 -24.42 15.61 -9.72
C VAL A 339 -23.05 16.27 -9.83
N LYS A 340 -22.53 16.82 -8.74
CA LYS A 340 -21.20 17.45 -8.70
C LYS A 340 -20.10 16.40 -8.64
N LEU A 341 -20.30 15.38 -7.81
CA LEU A 341 -19.36 14.27 -7.64
C LEU A 341 -20.12 12.96 -7.73
N LYS A 342 -19.79 12.14 -8.73
CA LYS A 342 -20.33 10.78 -8.85
C LYS A 342 -19.87 9.91 -7.66
N PRO A 343 -20.63 8.86 -7.30
CA PRO A 343 -20.27 7.96 -6.22
C PRO A 343 -18.84 7.43 -6.37
N LYS A 344 -17.98 7.77 -5.40
CA LYS A 344 -16.58 7.36 -5.39
C LYS A 344 -16.15 7.00 -3.98
N ALA A 345 -15.28 5.99 -3.87
CA ALA A 345 -14.57 5.70 -2.63
C ALA A 345 -13.70 6.89 -2.24
N VAL A 346 -13.88 7.39 -1.02
CA VAL A 346 -13.15 8.55 -0.51
C VAL A 346 -11.94 8.13 0.31
N SER A 347 -10.89 8.93 0.19
CA SER A 347 -9.66 8.88 0.97
C SER A 347 -9.74 9.82 2.17
N GLU A 348 -8.80 9.67 3.12
CA GLU A 348 -8.67 10.61 4.26
C GLU A 348 -8.48 12.06 3.80
N THR A 349 -7.78 12.27 2.69
CA THR A 349 -7.62 13.60 2.07
C THR A 349 -8.95 14.19 1.61
N ASP A 350 -9.82 13.39 0.99
CA ASP A 350 -11.14 13.87 0.52
C ASP A 350 -12.07 14.24 1.70
N ASP A 351 -11.89 13.57 2.85
CA ASP A 351 -12.65 13.84 4.08
C ASP A 351 -12.20 15.15 4.74
N LEU A 352 -10.89 15.44 4.75
CA LEU A 352 -10.35 16.71 5.23
C LEU A 352 -10.83 17.88 4.39
N GLU A 353 -10.85 17.73 3.07
CA GLU A 353 -11.37 18.74 2.15
C GLU A 353 -12.86 19.02 2.38
N LEU A 354 -13.66 17.98 2.63
CA LEU A 354 -15.08 18.15 2.96
C LEU A 354 -15.28 18.87 4.29
N ALA A 355 -14.54 18.49 5.32
CA ALA A 355 -14.65 19.13 6.63
C ALA A 355 -14.28 20.62 6.53
N ALA A 356 -13.20 20.95 5.83
CA ALA A 356 -12.81 22.33 5.58
C ALA A 356 -13.88 23.11 4.78
N LEU A 357 -14.54 22.47 3.81
CA LEU A 357 -15.64 23.06 3.06
C LEU A 357 -16.85 23.32 3.97
N MET A 358 -17.26 22.33 4.76
CA MET A 358 -18.36 22.46 5.72
C MET A 358 -18.09 23.58 6.72
N ASP A 359 -16.88 23.66 7.27
CA ASP A 359 -16.49 24.71 8.20
C ASP A 359 -16.48 26.09 7.55
N ARG A 360 -15.98 26.21 6.31
CA ARG A 360 -15.98 27.48 5.59
C ARG A 360 -17.41 27.96 5.34
N VAL A 361 -18.27 27.08 4.83
CA VAL A 361 -19.66 27.46 4.54
C VAL A 361 -20.45 27.70 5.83
N ALA A 362 -20.17 26.95 6.90
CA ALA A 362 -20.74 27.21 8.21
C ALA A 362 -20.35 28.60 8.73
N ARG A 363 -19.10 29.05 8.52
CA ARG A 363 -18.67 30.42 8.87
C ARG A 363 -19.30 31.48 7.98
N GLU A 364 -19.43 31.24 6.69
CA GLU A 364 -20.10 32.17 5.76
C GLU A 364 -21.60 32.33 6.09
N ASN A 365 -22.22 31.27 6.60
CA ASN A 365 -23.62 31.28 7.05
C ASN A 365 -23.79 31.72 8.52
N ALA A 366 -22.72 31.69 9.31
CA ALA A 366 -22.72 32.19 10.68
C ALA A 366 -22.54 33.71 10.65
N GLU A 367 -23.65 34.41 10.79
CA GLU A 367 -23.75 35.83 11.14
C GLU A 367 -23.39 36.84 10.02
N ILE A 368 -24.41 37.23 9.26
CA ILE A 368 -24.58 38.62 8.84
C ILE A 368 -25.83 39.14 9.58
N SER A 369 -25.63 39.69 10.77
CA SER A 369 -26.67 40.50 11.42
C SER A 369 -26.80 41.79 10.62
N GLY A 370 -27.91 41.96 9.91
CA GLY A 370 -28.17 43.14 9.06
C GLY A 370 -28.62 44.39 9.81
N ASP A 371 -28.71 44.32 11.15
CA ASP A 371 -29.30 45.37 12.00
C ASP A 371 -28.26 46.07 12.91
N GLU A 372 -27.02 46.23 12.47
CA GLU A 372 -26.09 47.20 13.07
C GLU A 372 -25.66 48.24 12.02
N ASP A 373 -26.21 49.45 12.21
CA ASP A 373 -25.80 50.77 11.72
C ASP A 373 -26.12 51.18 10.27
N SER A 374 -27.35 51.69 10.09
CA SER A 374 -27.60 52.84 9.21
C SER A 374 -28.52 53.90 9.86
N GLU A 375 -28.25 54.22 11.13
CA GLU A 375 -28.71 55.47 11.78
C GLU A 375 -27.52 56.45 11.90
N ASN A 376 -27.04 56.95 10.76
CA ASN A 376 -26.29 58.21 10.68
C ASN A 376 -26.15 58.61 9.21
N GLU A 377 -27.14 59.35 8.71
CA GLU A 377 -26.95 60.46 7.74
C GLU A 377 -28.15 61.41 7.74
#